data_AF-A0A950AUS8-F1
#
_entry.id   AF-A0A950AUS8-F1
#
_cell.length_a   1.000
_cell.length_b   1.000
_cell.length_c   1.000
_cell.angle_alpha   90.00
_cell.angle_beta   90.00
_cell.angle_gamma   90.00
#
_symmetry.space_group_name_H-M   'P 1'
#
loop_
_entity.id
_entity.type
_entity.pdbx_description
1 polymer ?
#
loop_
_entity_poly.entity_id
_entity_poly.type
_entity_poly.pdbx_seq_one_letter_code
_entity_poly.pdbx_strand_id
1 'polypeptide(L)'
;MTPQVLVGQHVKVALWDDLADLMPGGSVGLITQVKGDGDDVELTVQLRGFRRTFIFSPREVELLPSDYIEAALFTATPPARQEDKILLHPSIEAARLEVGSRRPIYQVAACLARDGHRLLPHGSLSPDFDPAWTTSVESHGDGSVTAQGPIPSWLFVG
;
A
#
# COMPACT_ATOMS: atom_id res chain seq x y z
N MET A 1 17.70 -5.59 17.29
CA MET A 1 16.62 -4.88 18.00
C MET A 1 15.31 -5.51 17.57
N THR A 2 14.49 -5.96 18.51
CA THR A 2 13.15 -6.51 18.19
C THR A 2 12.23 -5.35 17.82
N PRO A 3 11.53 -5.39 16.67
CA PRO A 3 10.59 -4.33 16.32
C PRO A 3 9.47 -4.27 17.38
N GLN A 4 9.27 -3.10 17.99
CA GLN A 4 8.16 -2.88 18.90
C GLN A 4 6.89 -2.65 18.09
N VAL A 5 5.91 -3.54 18.25
CA VAL A 5 4.60 -3.45 17.61
C VAL A 5 3.67 -2.60 18.49
N LEU A 6 3.00 -1.62 17.91
CA LEU A 6 2.13 -0.66 18.60
C LEU A 6 0.70 -0.71 18.08
N VAL A 7 -0.26 -0.48 18.98
CA VAL A 7 -1.65 -0.23 18.61
C VAL A 7 -1.74 1.03 17.75
N GLY A 8 -2.50 0.96 16.67
CA GLY A 8 -2.65 2.03 15.68
C GLY A 8 -1.66 1.95 14.52
N GLN A 9 -0.70 1.02 14.54
CA GLN A 9 0.17 0.77 13.40
C GLN A 9 -0.57 0.00 12.30
N HIS A 10 -0.31 0.38 11.06
CA HIS A 10 -0.69 -0.43 9.92
C HIS A 10 0.31 -1.57 9.77
N VAL A 11 -0.21 -2.75 9.50
CA VAL A 11 0.59 -3.95 9.29
C VAL A 11 0.24 -4.49 7.93
N LYS A 12 1.26 -4.76 7.12
CA LYS A 12 1.08 -5.52 5.89
C LYS A 12 1.29 -6.96 6.23
N VAL A 13 0.35 -7.78 5.81
CA VAL A 13 0.34 -9.16 6.26
C VAL A 13 0.37 -10.09 5.08
N ALA A 14 1.53 -10.03 4.44
CA ALA A 14 1.91 -10.84 3.30
C ALA A 14 2.29 -12.28 3.69
N LEU A 15 2.47 -12.59 4.98
CA LEU A 15 2.80 -13.93 5.47
C LEU A 15 1.58 -14.83 5.71
N TRP A 16 0.43 -14.47 5.14
CA TRP A 16 -0.82 -15.19 5.37
C TRP A 16 -1.30 -15.87 4.10
N ASP A 17 -0.70 -17.02 3.79
CA ASP A 17 -1.15 -17.88 2.67
C ASP A 17 -2.67 -18.17 2.76
N ASP A 18 -3.21 -18.34 3.98
CA ASP A 18 -4.64 -18.59 4.21
C ASP A 18 -5.57 -17.38 3.99
N LEU A 19 -5.04 -16.15 3.93
CA LEU A 19 -5.81 -14.92 3.68
C LEU A 19 -5.56 -14.34 2.28
N ALA A 20 -4.50 -14.78 1.59
CA ALA A 20 -4.24 -14.42 0.20
C ALA A 20 -5.43 -14.79 -0.71
N ASP A 21 -6.06 -15.94 -0.45
CA ASP A 21 -7.27 -16.41 -1.16
C ASP A 21 -8.51 -15.53 -0.90
N LEU A 22 -8.55 -14.84 0.23
CA LEU A 22 -9.68 -13.99 0.61
C LEU A 22 -9.52 -12.56 0.08
N MET A 23 -8.30 -12.08 -0.16
CA MET A 23 -8.02 -10.71 -0.62
C MET A 23 -6.83 -10.63 -1.58
N PRO A 24 -7.05 -10.77 -2.91
CA PRO A 24 -5.99 -10.59 -3.90
C PRO A 24 -5.49 -9.12 -3.88
N GLY A 25 -4.20 -8.92 -3.61
CA GLY A 25 -3.55 -7.60 -3.54
C GLY A 25 -2.76 -7.33 -2.25
N GLY A 26 -2.83 -8.22 -1.27
CA GLY A 26 -2.15 -8.05 0.03
C GLY A 26 -3.03 -7.29 1.01
N SER A 27 -3.19 -7.86 2.21
CA SER A 27 -4.07 -7.33 3.24
C SER A 27 -3.32 -6.34 4.12
N VAL A 28 -3.67 -5.05 4.06
CA VAL A 28 -3.25 -4.07 5.07
C VAL A 28 -4.30 -4.01 6.15
N GLY A 29 -3.85 -4.23 7.38
CA GLY A 29 -4.71 -4.16 8.54
C GLY A 29 -4.22 -3.15 9.57
N LEU A 30 -5.14 -2.64 10.35
CA LEU A 30 -4.83 -1.78 11.49
C LEU A 30 -4.70 -2.64 12.74
N ILE A 31 -3.57 -2.55 13.44
CA ILE A 31 -3.43 -3.19 14.74
C ILE A 31 -4.30 -2.44 15.74
N THR A 32 -5.35 -3.09 16.22
CA THR A 32 -6.30 -2.54 17.21
C THR A 32 -5.99 -2.97 18.64
N GLN A 33 -5.20 -4.04 18.80
CA GLN A 33 -4.80 -4.54 20.10
C GLN A 33 -3.48 -5.31 19.97
N VAL A 34 -2.63 -5.18 20.99
CA VAL A 34 -1.40 -5.94 21.16
C VAL A 34 -1.46 -6.57 22.56
N LYS A 35 -1.21 -7.87 22.69
CA LYS A 35 -1.19 -8.57 23.97
C LYS A 35 -0.03 -9.58 24.00
N GLY A 36 0.64 -9.67 25.14
CA GLY A 36 1.84 -10.49 25.30
C GLY A 36 3.12 -9.65 25.40
N ASP A 37 4.14 -10.23 26.02
CA ASP A 37 5.49 -9.70 26.19
C ASP A 37 6.45 -10.87 25.93
N GLY A 38 7.29 -10.78 24.90
CA GLY A 38 8.20 -11.85 24.49
C GLY A 38 8.28 -12.09 22.98
N ASP A 39 8.71 -13.30 22.60
CA ASP A 39 8.93 -13.70 21.21
C ASP A 39 7.63 -13.98 20.44
N ASP A 40 6.50 -14.15 21.15
CA ASP A 40 5.16 -14.33 20.61
C ASP A 40 4.25 -13.19 21.10
N VAL A 41 3.71 -12.42 20.16
CA VAL A 41 2.82 -11.29 20.38
C VAL A 41 1.47 -11.57 19.74
N GLU A 42 0.41 -11.44 20.52
CA GLU A 42 -0.96 -11.54 20.05
C GLU A 42 -1.40 -10.19 19.48
N LEU A 43 -1.66 -10.13 18.18
CA LEU A 43 -2.10 -8.93 17.48
C LEU A 43 -3.56 -9.09 17.05
N THR A 44 -4.41 -8.15 17.44
CA THR A 44 -5.75 -8.02 16.86
C THR A 44 -5.71 -7.02 15.73
N VAL A 45 -5.99 -7.48 14.52
CA VAL A 45 -5.93 -6.68 13.30
C VAL A 45 -7.34 -6.47 12.75
N GLN A 46 -7.64 -5.22 12.40
CA GLN A 46 -8.86 -4.81 11.71
C GLN A 46 -8.58 -4.68 10.21
N LEU A 47 -9.35 -5.40 9.40
CA LEU A 47 -9.23 -5.51 7.94
C LEU A 47 -10.60 -5.24 7.32
N ARG A 48 -10.83 -4.08 6.67
CA ARG A 48 -12.09 -3.75 5.95
C ARG A 48 -13.39 -4.21 6.65
N GLY A 49 -13.53 -3.93 7.95
CA GLY A 49 -14.71 -4.31 8.76
C GLY A 49 -14.64 -5.69 9.44
N PHE A 50 -13.66 -6.52 9.11
CA PHE A 50 -13.37 -7.78 9.79
C PHE A 50 -12.32 -7.58 10.89
N ARG A 51 -12.56 -8.13 12.09
CA ARG A 51 -11.62 -8.06 13.22
C ARG A 51 -11.19 -9.48 13.55
N ARG A 52 -9.87 -9.75 13.53
CA ARG A 52 -9.34 -11.07 13.89
C ARG A 52 -8.09 -10.94 14.74
N THR A 53 -7.96 -11.84 15.69
CA THR A 53 -6.81 -11.93 16.58
C THR A 53 -5.94 -13.11 16.16
N PHE A 54 -4.64 -12.89 16.22
CA PHE A 54 -3.63 -13.84 15.79
C PHE A 54 -2.45 -13.78 16.73
N ILE A 55 -1.73 -14.89 16.86
CA ILE A 55 -0.49 -14.99 17.64
C ILE A 55 0.65 -15.04 16.63
N PHE A 56 1.64 -14.15 16.77
CA PHE A 56 2.75 -14.04 15.83
C PHE A 56 4.08 -13.91 16.53
N SER A 57 5.15 -14.34 15.85
CA SER A 57 6.46 -13.81 16.18
C SER A 57 6.65 -12.42 15.53
N PRO A 58 7.20 -11.41 16.22
CA PRO A 58 7.48 -10.08 15.65
C PRO A 58 8.35 -10.09 14.38
N ARG A 59 9.01 -11.22 14.09
CA ARG A 59 9.81 -11.43 12.88
C ARG A 59 8.98 -11.75 11.64
N GLU A 60 7.72 -12.13 11.83
CA GLU A 60 6.77 -12.53 10.77
C GLU A 60 5.85 -11.38 10.37
N VAL A 61 6.11 -10.18 10.87
CA VAL A 61 5.23 -9.02 10.72
C VAL A 61 5.98 -7.91 10.00
N GLU A 62 5.53 -7.57 8.78
CA GLU A 62 5.99 -6.37 8.07
C GLU A 62 5.20 -5.16 8.60
N LEU A 63 5.76 -4.48 9.60
CA LEU A 63 5.20 -3.23 10.10
C LEU A 63 5.30 -2.15 9.03
N LEU A 64 4.17 -1.54 8.69
CA LEU A 64 4.20 -0.35 7.85
C LEU A 64 4.61 0.85 8.71
N PRO A 65 5.34 1.82 8.14
CA PRO A 65 5.66 3.06 8.82
C PRO A 65 4.39 3.74 9.38
N SER A 66 4.48 4.31 10.58
CA SER A 66 3.39 5.02 11.28
C SER A 66 2.84 6.26 10.54
N ASP A 67 3.48 6.62 9.44
CA ASP A 67 3.25 7.73 8.53
C ASP A 67 2.56 7.28 7.23
N TYR A 68 1.74 6.24 7.32
CA TYR A 68 1.00 5.62 6.23
C TYR A 68 -0.43 6.20 6.08
N ILE A 69 -0.80 6.62 4.87
CA ILE A 69 -2.20 6.80 4.44
C ILE A 69 -2.47 5.81 3.31
N GLU A 70 -3.33 4.82 3.56
CA GLU A 70 -3.76 3.89 2.53
C GLU A 70 -4.61 4.63 1.51
N ALA A 71 -4.09 4.79 0.30
CA ALA A 71 -4.87 5.11 -0.87
C ALA A 71 -4.43 4.16 -1.98
N ALA A 72 -5.35 3.32 -2.47
CA ALA A 72 -5.13 2.66 -3.74
C ALA A 72 -5.07 3.76 -4.82
N LEU A 73 -3.94 3.86 -5.51
CA LEU A 73 -3.73 4.88 -6.54
C LEU A 73 -3.94 4.28 -7.92
N PHE A 74 -4.56 5.04 -8.81
CA PHE A 74 -4.95 4.58 -10.14
C PHE A 74 -4.43 5.52 -11.21
N THR A 75 -4.00 5.00 -12.35
CA THR A 75 -3.54 5.83 -13.46
C THR A 75 -3.98 5.27 -14.80
N ALA A 76 -4.21 6.14 -15.77
CA ALA A 76 -4.39 5.73 -17.17
C ALA A 76 -3.06 5.55 -17.90
N THR A 77 -1.94 5.92 -17.27
CA THR A 77 -0.60 5.84 -17.86
C THR A 77 -0.11 4.39 -17.82
N PRO A 78 0.12 3.74 -18.97
CA PRO A 78 0.59 2.36 -18.98
C PRO A 78 2.06 2.29 -18.52
N PRO A 79 2.48 1.19 -17.86
CA PRO A 79 3.85 1.02 -17.37
C PRO A 79 4.92 1.21 -18.46
N ALA A 80 4.61 0.81 -19.69
CA ALA A 80 5.52 0.85 -20.84
C ALA A 80 5.60 2.23 -21.54
N ARG A 81 4.75 3.21 -21.19
CA ARG A 81 4.71 4.54 -21.83
C ARG A 81 4.55 5.64 -20.79
N GLN A 82 5.35 5.54 -19.73
CA GLN A 82 5.42 6.58 -18.70
C GLN A 82 6.26 7.74 -19.22
N GLU A 83 5.80 8.95 -18.94
CA GLU A 83 6.56 10.19 -19.12
C GLU A 83 7.21 10.59 -17.78
N ASP A 84 7.83 11.77 -17.73
CA ASP A 84 8.47 12.32 -16.52
C ASP A 84 7.47 12.57 -15.38
N LYS A 85 6.18 12.65 -15.69
CA LYS A 85 5.11 12.91 -14.73
C LYS A 85 3.96 11.94 -14.94
N ILE A 86 3.48 11.36 -13.85
CA ILE A 86 2.41 10.36 -13.87
C ILE A 86 1.30 10.84 -12.94
N LEU A 87 0.11 11.06 -13.50
CA LEU A 87 -1.07 11.40 -12.72
C LEU A 87 -1.65 10.13 -12.09
N LEU A 88 -1.85 10.19 -10.78
CA LEU A 88 -2.44 9.14 -9.95
C LEU A 88 -3.72 9.67 -9.29
N HIS A 89 -4.77 8.87 -9.34
CA HIS A 89 -6.09 9.20 -8.81
C HIS A 89 -6.39 8.37 -7.57
N PRO A 90 -7.18 8.90 -6.62
CA PRO A 90 -7.54 8.20 -5.39
C PRO A 90 -8.60 7.09 -5.60
N SER A 91 -9.20 7.01 -6.79
CA SER A 91 -10.13 5.94 -7.15
C SER A 91 -10.13 5.64 -8.65
N ILE A 92 -10.61 4.46 -9.01
CA ILE A 92 -10.80 4.06 -10.41
C ILE A 92 -11.86 4.92 -11.10
N GLU A 93 -12.89 5.37 -10.39
CA GLU A 93 -13.92 6.27 -10.91
C GLU A 93 -13.34 7.64 -11.26
N ALA A 94 -12.48 8.19 -10.41
CA ALA A 94 -11.79 9.46 -10.65
C ALA A 94 -10.87 9.35 -11.88
N ALA A 95 -10.11 8.26 -11.99
CA ALA A 95 -9.28 8.00 -13.17
C ALA A 95 -10.14 7.89 -14.45
N ARG A 96 -11.28 7.17 -14.38
CA ARG A 96 -12.20 7.03 -15.52
C ARG A 96 -12.87 8.34 -15.92
N LEU A 97 -13.14 9.23 -14.97
CA LEU A 97 -13.71 10.54 -15.25
C LEU A 97 -12.76 11.40 -16.11
N GLU A 98 -11.45 11.27 -15.89
CA GLU A 98 -10.41 12.02 -16.59
C GLU A 98 -10.17 11.50 -18.02
N VAL A 99 -9.89 10.20 -18.19
CA VAL A 99 -9.57 9.63 -19.51
C VAL A 99 -10.76 9.06 -20.30
N GLY A 100 -11.92 8.94 -19.67
CA GLY A 100 -13.11 8.29 -20.23
C GLY A 100 -13.05 6.76 -20.21
N SER A 101 -14.20 6.12 -20.41
CA SER A 101 -14.41 4.67 -20.18
C SER A 101 -13.66 3.72 -21.12
N ARG A 102 -12.95 4.22 -22.13
CA ARG A 102 -12.31 3.41 -23.18
C ARG A 102 -10.82 3.14 -22.92
N ARG A 103 -10.18 3.84 -21.98
CA ARG A 103 -8.76 3.61 -21.66
C ARG A 103 -8.62 2.63 -20.50
N PRO A 104 -7.65 1.71 -20.56
CA PRO A 104 -7.28 0.90 -19.40
C PRO A 104 -6.87 1.81 -18.25
N ILE A 105 -7.31 1.45 -17.04
CA ILE A 105 -6.85 2.06 -15.80
C ILE A 105 -6.01 1.00 -15.08
N TYR A 106 -4.82 1.39 -14.68
CA TYR A 106 -3.87 0.57 -13.95
C TYR A 106 -3.90 0.97 -12.49
N GLN A 107 -3.93 -0.01 -11.61
CA GLN A 107 -3.73 0.22 -10.19
C GLN A 107 -2.22 0.25 -9.91
N VAL A 108 -1.79 1.19 -9.08
CA VAL A 108 -0.42 1.33 -8.61
C VAL A 108 -0.40 0.96 -7.14
N ALA A 109 0.35 -0.09 -6.83
CA ALA A 109 0.62 -0.56 -5.48
C ALA A 109 1.67 0.37 -4.84
N ALA A 110 1.29 1.63 -4.62
CA ALA A 110 2.06 2.64 -3.92
C ALA A 110 1.14 3.43 -2.97
N CYS A 111 1.71 4.04 -1.94
CA CYS A 111 0.99 4.88 -0.99
C CYS A 111 1.65 6.22 -0.81
N LEU A 112 0.87 7.20 -0.39
CA LEU A 112 1.35 8.54 -0.07
C LEU A 112 1.96 8.55 1.33
N ALA A 113 3.18 9.08 1.46
CA ALA A 113 3.78 9.37 2.74
C ALA A 113 2.95 10.43 3.49
N ARG A 114 2.96 10.40 4.82
CA ARG A 114 2.19 11.35 5.66
C ARG A 114 2.49 12.82 5.40
N ASP A 115 3.70 13.13 4.94
CA ASP A 115 4.07 14.48 4.54
C ASP A 115 3.34 14.96 3.28
N GLY A 116 2.71 14.06 2.53
CA GLY A 116 1.98 14.37 1.29
C GLY A 116 2.88 14.67 0.10
N HIS A 117 4.19 14.40 0.22
CA HIS A 117 5.20 14.82 -0.76
C HIS A 117 5.94 13.65 -1.41
N ARG A 118 5.73 12.41 -0.94
CA ARG A 118 6.40 11.23 -1.47
C ARG A 118 5.47 10.05 -1.68
N LEU A 119 5.73 9.26 -2.72
CA LEU A 119 5.21 7.91 -2.85
C LEU A 119 6.18 6.92 -2.28
N LEU A 120 5.61 5.92 -1.63
CA LEU A 120 6.29 4.77 -1.07
C LEU A 120 5.72 3.51 -1.74
N PRO A 121 6.56 2.49 -2.01
CA PRO A 121 6.14 1.25 -2.61
C PRO A 121 5.21 0.56 -1.61
N HIS A 122 4.07 0.09 -2.10
CA HIS A 122 3.10 -0.61 -1.31
C HIS A 122 3.04 -2.06 -1.77
N GLY A 123 3.75 -2.94 -1.08
CA GLY A 123 3.55 -4.38 -1.17
C GLY A 123 3.46 -4.97 -2.57
N SER A 124 4.62 -5.35 -3.14
CA SER A 124 4.63 -6.17 -4.35
C SER A 124 4.96 -7.63 -4.01
N LEU A 125 4.35 -8.56 -4.73
CA LEU A 125 4.79 -9.97 -4.80
C LEU A 125 5.95 -10.13 -5.81
N SER A 126 6.44 -9.03 -6.38
CA SER A 126 7.53 -9.05 -7.35
C SER A 126 8.87 -9.39 -6.68
N PRO A 127 9.70 -10.25 -7.31
CA PRO A 127 11.10 -10.45 -6.89
C PRO A 127 11.94 -9.17 -7.04
N ASP A 128 11.49 -8.22 -7.86
CA ASP A 128 12.14 -6.91 -8.07
C ASP A 128 11.68 -5.85 -7.06
N PHE A 129 10.93 -6.23 -6.02
CA PHE A 129 10.45 -5.31 -5.00
C PHE A 129 11.61 -4.64 -4.27
N ASP A 130 11.68 -3.32 -4.38
CA ASP A 130 12.61 -2.48 -3.63
C ASP A 130 11.84 -1.64 -2.60
N PRO A 131 11.91 -1.99 -1.29
CA PRO A 131 11.24 -1.22 -0.24
C PRO A 131 11.85 0.18 -0.03
N ALA A 132 13.06 0.45 -0.55
CA ALA A 132 13.71 1.75 -0.47
C ALA A 132 13.34 2.68 -1.64
N TRP A 133 12.63 2.17 -2.65
CA TRP A 133 12.15 3.01 -3.74
C TRP A 133 11.26 4.13 -3.18
N THR A 134 11.36 5.32 -3.75
CA THR A 134 10.45 6.43 -3.44
C THR A 134 10.51 7.42 -4.59
N THR A 135 9.43 8.17 -4.79
CA THR A 135 9.42 9.29 -5.72
C THR A 135 8.68 10.48 -5.14
N SER A 136 9.04 11.69 -5.60
CA SER A 136 8.36 12.91 -5.18
C SER A 136 6.98 13.01 -5.81
N VAL A 137 6.03 13.58 -5.07
CA VAL A 137 4.72 13.93 -5.60
C VAL A 137 4.31 15.36 -5.35
N GLU A 138 3.43 15.83 -6.22
CA GLU A 138 2.65 17.05 -6.05
C GLU A 138 1.19 16.67 -5.84
N SER A 139 0.57 17.13 -4.74
CA SER A 139 -0.82 16.84 -4.41
C SER A 139 -1.76 17.89 -5.00
N HIS A 140 -2.91 17.45 -5.52
CA HIS A 140 -3.95 18.30 -6.11
C HIS A 140 -5.16 18.42 -5.17
N GLY A 141 -5.98 19.46 -5.38
CA GLY A 141 -7.15 19.74 -4.53
C GLY A 141 -8.30 18.72 -4.63
N ASP A 142 -8.28 17.84 -5.64
CA ASP A 142 -9.24 16.75 -5.84
C ASP A 142 -8.77 15.41 -5.24
N GLY A 143 -7.63 15.41 -4.55
CA GLY A 143 -7.02 14.21 -3.98
C GLY A 143 -6.21 13.37 -4.97
N SER A 144 -6.10 13.79 -6.23
CA SER A 144 -5.11 13.22 -7.15
C SER A 144 -3.70 13.70 -6.80
N VAL A 145 -2.69 12.96 -7.25
CA VAL A 145 -1.29 13.32 -7.08
C VAL A 145 -0.53 13.12 -8.39
N THR A 146 0.44 13.98 -8.67
CA THR A 146 1.37 13.79 -9.78
C THR A 146 2.70 13.30 -9.24
N ALA A 147 3.09 12.09 -9.63
CA ALA A 147 4.38 11.49 -9.30
C ALA A 147 5.45 11.83 -10.33
N GLN A 148 6.69 12.00 -9.87
CA GLN A 148 7.85 12.00 -10.77
C GLN A 148 8.10 10.58 -11.26
N GLY A 149 8.08 10.41 -12.58
CA GLY A 149 8.26 9.14 -13.26
C GLY A 149 9.73 8.81 -13.56
N PRO A 150 10.00 7.57 -13.98
CA PRO A 150 9.03 6.47 -14.11
C PRO A 150 8.74 5.79 -12.75
N ILE A 151 7.49 5.36 -12.55
CA ILE A 151 7.11 4.40 -11.53
C ILE A 151 7.55 3.00 -12.00
N PRO A 152 8.30 2.23 -11.21
CA PRO A 152 8.70 0.88 -11.57
C PRO A 152 7.52 -0.02 -11.95
N SER A 153 7.70 -0.84 -12.99
CA SER A 153 6.64 -1.72 -13.51
C SER A 153 6.12 -2.72 -12.47
N TRP A 154 6.96 -3.13 -11.52
CA TRP A 154 6.59 -4.04 -10.43
C TRP A 154 5.63 -3.44 -9.40
N LEU A 155 5.34 -2.13 -9.48
CA LEU A 155 4.30 -1.46 -8.71
C LEU A 155 2.96 -1.43 -9.43
N PHE A 156 2.88 -1.78 -10.71
CA PHE A 156 1.60 -1.84 -11.41
C PHE A 156 0.94 -3.19 -11.17
N VAL A 157 -0.25 -3.19 -10.57
CA VAL A 157 -1.02 -4.40 -10.28
C VAL A 157 -2.22 -4.49 -11.22
N GLY A 158 -2.40 -5.66 -11.83
CA GLY A 158 -3.40 -5.94 -12.86
C GLY A 158 -3.58 -7.43 -13.06
#